data_AF-A0A9Q3GC48-F1
#
_entry.id   AF-A0A9Q3GC48-F1
#
_cell.length_a   1.000
_cell.length_b   1.000
_cell.length_c   1.000
_cell.angle_alpha   90.00
_cell.angle_beta   90.00
_cell.angle_gamma   90.00
#
_symmetry.space_group_name_H-M   'P 1'
#
loop_
_entity.id
_entity.type
_entity.pdbx_description
1 polymer ?
#
loop_
_entity_poly.entity_id
_entity_poly.type
_entity_poly.pdbx_seq_one_letter_code
_entity_poly.pdbx_strand_id
1 'polypeptide(L)' 'MDLPPLSFHASLEGNWDEEEEPEEIGTVLKEVSPAYHQYLDAFSKVKAEKLPPHRTCDHHIELKGLLPPVGVIYSLSNQD' A
#
# COMPACT_ATOMS: atom_id res chain seq x y z
N MET A 1 2.60 12.88 38.41
CA MET A 1 3.03 11.70 37.61
C MET A 1 2.46 11.92 36.22
N ASP A 2 3.12 12.76 35.43
CA ASP A 2 2.68 13.03 34.06
C ASP A 2 3.21 11.92 33.15
N LEU A 3 2.29 11.23 32.48
CA LEU A 3 2.64 10.25 31.45
C LEU A 3 3.19 11.01 30.23
N PRO A 4 4.32 10.58 29.63
CA PRO A 4 4.79 11.19 28.40
C PRO A 4 3.80 10.95 27.25
N PRO A 5 3.71 11.87 26.28
CA PRO A 5 2.89 11.67 25.09
C PRO A 5 3.38 10.45 24.33
N LEU A 6 2.45 9.63 23.85
CA LEU A 6 2.73 8.48 23.00
C LEU A 6 3.41 8.98 21.72
N SER A 7 4.74 8.95 21.71
CA SER A 7 5.51 9.07 20.48
C SER A 7 5.16 7.86 19.63
N PHE A 8 4.53 8.10 18.48
CA PHE A 8 4.29 7.11 17.44
C PHE A 8 5.64 6.74 16.81
N HIS A 9 6.48 6.04 17.57
CA HIS A 9 7.72 5.47 17.08
C HIS A 9 7.40 4.07 16.59
N ALA A 10 7.06 3.97 15.32
CA ALA A 10 7.19 2.73 14.59
C ALA A 10 7.97 3.05 13.32
N SER A 11 9.29 3.13 13.48
CA SER A 11 10.24 2.81 12.41
C SER A 11 9.82 1.48 11.80
N LEU A 12 9.18 1.54 10.64
CA LEU A 12 9.08 0.41 9.73
C LEU A 12 10.14 0.62 8.64
N GLU A 13 11.40 0.68 9.04
CA GLU A 13 12.48 0.30 8.13
C GLU A 13 12.43 -1.22 8.01
N GLY A 14 11.43 -1.69 7.26
CA GLY A 14 11.45 -3.03 6.71
C GLY A 14 12.65 -3.11 5.79
N ASN A 15 13.61 -3.98 6.14
CA ASN A 15 14.64 -4.42 5.22
C ASN A 15 13.95 -5.22 4.10
N TRP A 16 13.39 -4.52 3.12
CA TRP A 16 12.74 -5.12 1.94
C TRP A 16 13.78 -5.57 0.91
N ASP A 17 14.78 -6.33 1.35
CA ASP A 17 15.48 -7.28 0.48
C ASP A 17 14.76 -8.62 0.66
N GLU A 18 13.52 -8.67 0.18
CA GLU A 18 12.75 -9.90 0.09
C GLU A 18 13.00 -10.44 -1.31
N GLU A 19 13.72 -11.57 -1.38
CA GLU A 19 14.16 -12.26 -2.59
C GLU A 19 13.08 -12.20 -3.68
N GLU A 20 13.32 -11.35 -4.68
CA GLU A 20 12.48 -11.28 -5.87
C GLU A 20 12.72 -12.58 -6.64
N GLU A 21 11.72 -13.47 -6.65
CA GLU A 21 11.81 -14.79 -7.30
C GLU A 21 12.32 -14.61 -8.74
N PRO A 22 13.48 -15.21 -9.10
CA PRO A 22 14.21 -14.89 -10.33
C PRO A 22 13.40 -15.22 -11.60
N GLU A 23 12.39 -16.09 -11.48
CA GLU A 23 11.51 -16.49 -12.57
C GLU A 23 10.55 -15.36 -12.98
N GLU A 24 10.10 -14.51 -12.04
CA GLU A 24 9.17 -13.42 -12.32
C GLU A 24 9.86 -12.31 -13.13
N ILE A 25 11.05 -11.89 -12.69
CA ILE A 25 11.84 -10.82 -13.33
C ILE A 25 12.19 -11.16 -14.79
N GLY A 26 12.49 -12.43 -15.06
CA GLY A 26 12.84 -12.91 -16.41
C GLY A 26 11.67 -12.90 -17.40
N THR A 27 10.44 -13.02 -16.92
CA THR A 27 9.23 -12.89 -17.77
C THR A 27 8.92 -11.44 -18.06
N VAL A 28 8.94 -10.58 -17.05
CA VAL A 28 8.71 -9.13 -17.16
C VAL A 28 9.73 -8.46 -18.10
N LEU A 29 11.00 -8.85 -18.03
CA LEU A 29 12.06 -8.33 -18.93
C LEU A 29 11.79 -8.56 -20.42
N LYS A 30 11.06 -9.62 -20.78
CA LYS A 30 10.73 -9.95 -22.17
C LYS A 30 9.55 -9.15 -22.69
N GLU A 31 8.62 -8.79 -21.82
CA GLU A 31 7.39 -8.05 -22.18
C GLU A 31 7.60 -6.53 -22.15
N VAL A 32 8.45 -6.04 -21.24
CA VAL A 32 8.72 -4.62 -21.08
C VAL A 32 9.76 -4.15 -22.11
N SER A 33 9.44 -3.07 -22.83
CA SER A 33 10.37 -2.45 -23.78
C SER A 33 11.66 -1.97 -23.08
N PRO A 34 12.84 -2.05 -23.74
CA PRO A 34 14.12 -1.63 -23.16
C PRO A 34 14.15 -0.22 -22.58
N ALA A 35 13.35 0.70 -23.13
CA ALA A 35 13.24 2.07 -22.62
C ALA A 35 12.72 2.16 -21.17
N TYR A 36 12.01 1.13 -20.70
CA TYR A 36 11.40 1.09 -19.37
C TYR A 36 12.07 0.08 -18.44
N HIS A 37 13.19 -0.51 -18.82
CA HIS A 37 13.92 -1.47 -17.97
C HIS A 37 14.44 -0.84 -16.67
N GLN A 38 14.58 0.49 -16.61
CA GLN A 38 14.88 1.20 -15.37
C GLN A 38 13.72 1.21 -14.34
N TYR A 39 12.51 0.82 -14.76
CA TYR A 39 11.29 0.80 -13.95
C TYR A 39 10.73 -0.62 -13.76
N LEU A 40 11.56 -1.66 -13.89
CA LEU A 40 11.10 -3.06 -13.75
C LEU A 40 10.49 -3.33 -12.38
N ASP A 41 10.93 -2.60 -11.35
CA ASP A 41 10.38 -2.66 -10.01
C ASP A 41 8.88 -2.29 -9.95
N ALA A 42 8.41 -1.40 -10.84
CA ALA A 42 7.00 -1.02 -10.93
C ALA A 42 6.11 -2.14 -11.51
N PHE A 43 6.71 -3.14 -12.17
CA PHE A 43 6.01 -4.29 -12.74
C PHE A 43 6.09 -5.54 -11.85
N SER A 44 6.75 -5.45 -10.70
CA SER A 44 6.84 -6.53 -9.71
C SER A 44 5.48 -6.78 -9.07
N LYS A 45 4.93 -7.99 -9.24
CA LYS A 45 3.64 -8.38 -8.68
C LYS A 45 3.69 -8.37 -7.17
N VAL A 46 4.79 -8.86 -6.59
CA VAL A 46 5.02 -8.86 -5.14
C VAL A 46 4.96 -7.45 -4.55
N LYS A 47 5.54 -6.46 -5.24
CA LYS A 47 5.47 -5.05 -4.82
C LYS A 47 4.08 -4.46 -5.01
N ALA A 48 3.37 -4.84 -6.08
CA ALA A 48 2.02 -4.36 -6.36
C ALA A 48 0.96 -4.87 -5.35
N GLU A 49 1.18 -6.06 -4.78
CA GLU A 49 0.30 -6.62 -3.73
C GLU A 49 0.52 -5.97 -2.36
N LYS A 50 1.60 -5.20 -2.19
CA LYS A 50 1.91 -4.49 -0.94
C LYS A 50 1.35 -3.08 -0.98
N LEU A 51 0.82 -2.63 0.16
CA LEU A 51 0.42 -1.24 0.31
C LEU A 51 1.65 -0.34 0.22
N PRO A 52 1.60 0.76 -0.54
CA PRO A 52 2.68 1.72 -0.56
C PRO A 52 2.88 2.33 0.85
N PRO A 53 4.11 2.72 1.19
CA PRO A 53 4.37 3.34 2.49
C PRO A 53 3.63 4.67 2.60
N HIS A 54 3.19 4.99 3.82
CA HIS A 54 2.58 6.28 4.12
C HIS A 54 3.51 7.44 3.76
N ARG A 55 2.94 8.49 3.16
CA ARG A 55 3.67 9.69 2.74
C ARG A 55 3.14 10.91 3.48
N THR A 56 3.98 11.94 3.58
CA THR A 56 3.60 13.24 4.16
C THR A 56 2.51 13.95 3.36
N CYS A 57 2.32 13.57 2.09
CA CYS A 57 1.27 14.05 1.20
C CYS A 57 0.00 13.19 1.23
N ASP A 58 -0.07 12.15 2.07
CA ASP A 58 -1.29 11.38 2.23
C ASP A 58 -2.43 12.29 2.72
N HIS A 59 -3.62 12.12 2.15
CA HIS A 59 -4.72 13.01 2.48
C HIS A 59 -5.23 12.72 3.89
N HIS A 60 -4.91 13.63 4.82
CA HIS A 60 -5.38 13.54 6.20
C HIS A 60 -6.87 13.86 6.30
N ILE A 61 -7.64 12.94 6.89
CA ILE A 61 -9.06 13.16 7.19
C ILE A 61 -9.17 13.79 8.58
N GLU A 62 -9.47 15.08 8.63
CA GLU A 62 -9.79 15.76 9.88
C GLU A 62 -11.13 15.26 10.43
N LEU A 63 -11.10 14.55 11.56
CA LEU A 63 -12.32 14.11 12.24
C LEU A 63 -12.97 15.29 12.97
N LYS A 64 -14.25 15.54 12.70
CA LYS A 64 -15.06 16.58 13.36
C LYS A 64 -16.33 15.96 13.94
N GLY A 65 -16.60 16.18 15.23
CA GLY A 65 -17.83 15.75 15.90
C GLY A 65 -17.76 14.35 16.55
N LEU A 66 -18.95 13.76 16.76
CA LEU A 66 -19.11 12.41 17.31
C LEU A 66 -18.88 11.33 16.24
N LEU A 67 -18.56 10.10 16.66
CA LEU A 67 -18.38 8.95 15.77
C LEU A 67 -19.60 8.78 14.83
N PRO A 68 -19.38 8.54 13.52
CA PRO A 68 -20.49 8.31 12.60
C PRO A 68 -21.29 7.07 12.99
N PRO A 69 -22.63 7.08 12.83
CA PRO A 69 -23.45 5.90 13.08
C PRO A 69 -23.10 4.79 12.08
N VAL A 70 -23.17 3.53 12.53
CA VAL A 70 -23.01 2.37 11.65
C VAL A 70 -24.18 2.34 10.67
N GLY A 71 -23.88 2.49 9.38
CA GLY A 71 -24.89 2.46 8.31
C GLY A 71 -25.37 1.03 8.01
N VAL A 72 -26.62 0.89 7.57
CA VAL A 72 -27.13 -0.37 7.03
C VAL A 72 -26.62 -0.56 5.60
N ILE A 73 -26.24 -1.79 5.25
CA ILE A 73 -25.93 -2.16 3.87
C ILE A 73 -27.25 -2.42 3.16
N TYR A 74 -27.59 -1.60 2.16
CA TYR A 74 -28.78 -1.83 1.34
C TYR A 74 -28.55 -3.00 0.39
N SER A 75 -29.58 -3.83 0.19
CA SER A 75 -29.53 -4.94 -0.77
C SER A 75 -29.30 -4.40 -2.18
N LEU A 76 -28.23 -4.84 -2.82
CA LEU A 76 -28.06 -4.67 -4.26
C LEU A 76 -29.07 -5.58 -4.97
N SER A 77 -29.72 -5.10 -6.03
CA SER A 77 -30.59 -5.94 -6.85
C SER A 77 -29.79 -7.08 -7.46
N ASN A 78 -30.33 -8.30 -7.47
CA ASN A 78 -29.76 -9.35 -8.31
C ASN A 78 -29.85 -8.90 -9.76
N GLN A 79 -28.76 -8.99 -10.52
CA GLN A 79 -28.88 -8.98 -11.98
C GLN A 79 -29.46 -10.35 -12.37
N ASP A 80 -30.62 -10.32 -13.04
CA ASP A 80 -31.25 -11.49 -13.64
C ASP A 80 -30.34 -12.17 -14.68
#